data_AF-A0A259RT19-F1
#
_entry.id   AF-A0A259RT19-F1
#
_cell.length_a   1.000
_cell.length_b   1.000
_cell.length_c   1.000
_cell.angle_alpha   90.00
_cell.angle_beta   90.00
_cell.angle_gamma   90.00
#
_symmetry.space_group_name_H-M   'P 1'
#
loop_
_entity.id
_entity.type
_entity.pdbx_description
1 polymer ?
#
loop_
_entity_poly.entity_id
_entity_poly.type
_entity_poly.pdbx_seq_one_letter_code
_entity_poly.pdbx_strand_id
1 'polypeptide(L)'
;MPTSLIQLLEPLIGSTLTIDHRRGTVIDILEDPPSLVMSSSESQEEIRLDHLGRPQETSVPSWTVSLFSKSGNALHPDLQRQLHPDLAVKAHEFLYNRD
;
A
#
# COMPACT_ATOMS: atom_id res chain seq x y z
N MET A 1 -19.19 4.05 -15.77
CA MET A 1 -17.78 4.49 -15.72
C MET A 1 -16.98 3.33 -15.20
N PRO A 2 -15.94 2.83 -15.89
CA PRO A 2 -15.13 1.75 -15.34
C PRO A 2 -14.42 2.31 -14.11
N THR A 3 -14.80 1.85 -12.92
CA THR A 3 -14.12 2.18 -11.67
C THR A 3 -12.70 1.63 -11.79
N SER A 4 -11.69 2.50 -11.88
CA SER A 4 -10.30 2.02 -11.93
C SER A 4 -9.94 1.40 -10.58
N LEU A 5 -9.04 0.41 -10.60
CA LEU A 5 -8.56 -0.23 -9.38
C LEU A 5 -7.97 0.81 -8.41
N ILE A 6 -7.34 1.88 -8.92
CA ILE A 6 -6.90 3.02 -8.11
C ILE A 6 -8.07 3.71 -7.42
N GLN A 7 -9.14 4.09 -8.12
CA GLN A 7 -10.30 4.76 -7.48
C GLN A 7 -10.93 3.90 -6.38
N LEU A 8 -10.85 2.59 -6.52
CA LEU A 8 -11.33 1.67 -5.51
C LEU A 8 -10.45 1.67 -4.26
N LEU A 9 -9.14 1.77 -4.45
CA LEU A 9 -8.13 1.63 -3.40
C LEU A 9 -7.67 2.97 -2.84
N GLU A 10 -7.95 4.09 -3.50
CA GLU A 10 -7.71 5.48 -3.03
C GLU A 10 -8.15 5.70 -1.58
N PRO A 11 -9.32 5.20 -1.12
CA PRO A 11 -9.72 5.32 0.29
C PRO A 11 -8.77 4.64 1.29
N LEU A 12 -7.88 3.75 0.83
CA LEU A 12 -6.86 3.11 1.66
C LEU A 12 -5.66 4.02 1.89
N ILE A 13 -5.44 5.06 1.08
CA ILE A 13 -4.36 6.02 1.30
C ILE A 13 -4.57 6.69 2.67
N GLY A 14 -3.55 6.63 3.52
CA GLY A 14 -3.61 7.07 4.91
C GLY A 14 -4.03 5.98 5.91
N SER A 15 -4.48 4.81 5.45
CA SER A 15 -4.80 3.68 6.33
C SER A 15 -3.55 2.90 6.73
N THR A 16 -3.48 2.50 7.99
CA THR A 16 -2.41 1.63 8.49
C THR A 16 -2.78 0.17 8.28
N LEU A 17 -1.96 -0.56 7.55
CA LEU A 17 -2.13 -1.97 7.26
C LEU A 17 -0.91 -2.75 7.75
N THR A 18 -1.11 -4.04 8.02
CA THR A 18 -0.04 -4.96 8.38
C THR A 18 0.07 -6.03 7.31
N ILE A 19 1.14 -6.02 6.51
CA ILE A 19 1.34 -6.99 5.42
C ILE A 19 2.71 -7.63 5.60
N ASP A 20 2.81 -8.96 5.46
CA ASP A 20 4.06 -9.70 5.65
C ASP A 20 4.74 -9.40 7.01
N HIS A 21 3.93 -9.26 8.07
CA HIS A 21 4.37 -8.90 9.44
C HIS A 21 4.99 -7.49 9.56
N ARG A 22 4.86 -6.65 8.53
CA ARG A 22 5.28 -5.25 8.56
C ARG A 22 4.07 -4.34 8.64
N ARG A 23 4.03 -3.50 9.67
CA ARG A 23 2.98 -2.49 9.83
C ARG A 23 3.43 -1.20 9.16
N GLY A 24 2.59 -0.65 8.30
CA GLY A 24 2.87 0.61 7.63
C GLY A 24 1.60 1.32 7.18
N THR A 25 1.73 2.61 6.89
CA THR A 25 0.65 3.44 6.35
C THR A 25 0.73 3.43 4.84
N VAL A 26 -0.38 3.21 4.15
CA VAL A 26 -0.44 3.33 2.69
C VAL A 26 -0.28 4.80 2.33
N ILE A 27 0.72 5.12 1.52
CA ILE A 27 1.01 6.50 1.09
C ILE A 27 0.71 6.71 -0.39
N ASP A 28 0.72 5.65 -1.20
CA ASP A 28 0.51 5.72 -2.64
C ASP A 28 0.06 4.36 -3.21
N ILE A 29 -0.46 4.38 -4.43
CA ILE A 29 -1.00 3.22 -5.14
C ILE A 29 -0.56 3.27 -6.60
N LEU A 30 0.18 2.26 -7.03
CA LEU A 30 0.66 2.10 -8.40
C LEU A 30 -0.33 1.26 -9.22
N GLU A 31 -0.55 1.66 -10.47
CA GLU A 31 -1.50 1.02 -11.38
C GLU A 31 -0.90 -0.09 -12.25
N ASP A 32 0.39 0.02 -12.58
CA ASP A 32 1.09 -0.91 -13.49
C ASP A 32 2.53 -1.19 -13.00
N PRO A 33 2.79 -2.29 -12.27
CA PRO A 33 1.81 -3.28 -11.79
C PRO A 33 1.04 -2.81 -10.54
N PRO A 34 -0.20 -3.26 -10.33
CA PRO A 34 -1.02 -2.92 -9.18
C PRO A 34 -0.31 -3.17 -7.84
N SER A 35 0.09 -2.10 -7.16
CA SER A 35 0.88 -2.19 -5.93
C SER A 35 0.55 -1.08 -4.95
N LEU A 36 0.64 -1.35 -3.66
CA LEU A 36 0.54 -0.37 -2.58
C LEU A 36 1.94 0.07 -2.17
N VAL A 37 2.16 1.37 -2.06
CA VAL A 37 3.35 1.91 -1.42
C VAL A 37 3.03 2.15 0.04
N MET A 38 3.76 1.47 0.92
CA MET A 38 3.61 1.56 2.36
C MET A 38 4.81 2.29 2.96
N SER A 39 4.55 3.12 3.95
CA SER A 39 5.55 3.81 4.75
C SER A 39 5.58 3.24 6.17
N SER A 40 6.77 3.06 6.72
CA SER A 40 6.92 2.60 8.11
C SER A 40 6.33 3.62 9.08
N SER A 41 5.39 3.19 9.92
CA SER A 41 4.89 4.03 11.02
C SER A 41 5.85 4.09 12.21
N GLU A 42 6.82 3.18 12.28
CA GLU A 42 7.79 3.06 13.38
C GLU A 42 9.03 3.94 13.18
N SER A 43 9.19 4.48 11.97
CA SER A 43 10.29 5.38 11.66
C SER A 43 9.87 6.80 12.04
N GLN A 44 10.20 7.19 13.28
CA GLN A 44 10.21 8.60 13.64
C GLN A 44 11.09 9.35 12.64
N GLU A 45 10.61 10.49 12.14
CA GLU A 45 11.45 11.47 11.44
C GLU A 45 12.56 11.91 12.40
N GLU A 46 13.65 11.15 12.45
CA GLU A 46 14.88 11.62 13.07
C GLU A 46 15.45 12.66 12.10
N ILE A 47 15.35 13.94 12.46
CA ILE A 47 16.14 14.98 11.79
C ILE A 47 17.61 14.65 12.06
N ARG A 48 18.26 13.98 11.11
CA ARG A 48 19.69 13.69 11.19
C ARG A 48 20.45 14.89 10.66
N LEU A 49 21.30 15.45 11.51
CA LEU A 49 22.20 16.51 11.11
C LEU A 49 23.44 15.88 10.46
N ASP A 50 23.89 16.43 9.34
CA ASP A 50 25.17 16.03 8.74
C ASP A 50 26.37 16.48 9.62
N HIS A 51 27.58 16.11 9.23
CA HIS A 51 28.81 16.51 9.95
C HIS A 51 29.06 18.03 10.00
N LEU A 52 28.29 18.81 9.24
CA LEU A 52 28.31 20.26 9.16
C LEU A 52 27.10 20.91 9.85
N GLY A 53 26.24 20.12 10.52
CA GLY A 53 25.06 20.59 11.22
C GLY A 53 23.87 20.95 10.31
N ARG A 54 23.85 20.50 9.06
CA ARG A 54 22.72 20.73 8.14
C ARG A 54 21.70 19.61 8.27
N PRO A 55 20.39 19.92 8.27
CA PRO A 55 19.36 18.89 8.25
C PRO A 55 19.49 18.05 6.97
N GLN A 56 19.69 16.75 7.12
CA GLN A 56 19.44 15.79 6.05
C GLN A 56 17.96 15.42 6.07
N GLU A 57 17.32 15.46 4.90
CA GLU A 57 16.03 14.81 4.71
C GLU A 57 16.20 13.32 4.97
N THR A 58 15.67 12.86 6.10
CA THR A 58 15.49 11.44 6.36
C THR A 58 14.20 11.01 5.68
N SER A 59 14.33 10.41 4.50
CA SER A 59 13.18 9.77 3.86
C SER A 59 12.69 8.63 4.76
N VAL A 60 11.41 8.67 5.12
CA VAL A 60 10.78 7.57 5.85
C VAL A 60 10.89 6.31 5.00
N PRO A 61 11.42 5.20 5.53
CA PRO A 61 11.58 3.99 4.74
C PRO A 61 10.22 3.51 4.24
N SER A 62 10.05 3.54 2.92
CA SER A 62 8.89 3.03 2.22
C SER A 62 9.21 1.72 1.49
N TRP A 63 8.22 0.85 1.38
CA TRP A 63 8.31 -0.37 0.57
C TRP A 63 7.05 -0.56 -0.23
N THR A 64 7.20 -1.25 -1.36
CA THR A 64 6.09 -1.57 -2.26
C THR A 64 5.59 -2.97 -1.96
N VAL A 65 4.27 -3.12 -1.85
CA VAL A 65 3.58 -4.39 -1.65
C VAL A 65 2.66 -4.63 -2.83
N SER A 66 2.77 -5.78 -3.50
CA SER A 66 1.84 -6.13 -4.56
C SER A 66 0.43 -6.29 -4.02
N LEU A 67 -0.55 -5.72 -4.74
CA LEU A 67 -1.97 -5.91 -4.40
C LEU A 67 -2.40 -7.38 -4.56
N PHE A 68 -1.68 -8.12 -5.41
CA PHE A 68 -1.95 -9.52 -5.69
C PHE A 68 -1.13 -10.44 -4.82
N SER A 69 -1.68 -11.64 -4.61
CA SER A 69 -0.95 -12.76 -4.05
C SER A 69 0.23 -13.14 -4.97
N LYS A 70 1.15 -13.95 -4.44
CA LYS A 70 2.28 -14.49 -5.23
C LYS A 70 1.84 -15.28 -6.47
N SER A 71 0.60 -15.77 -6.51
CA SER A 71 0.05 -16.47 -7.68
C SER A 71 -0.59 -15.54 -8.71
N GLY A 72 -0.74 -14.25 -8.43
CA GLY A 72 -1.33 -13.26 -9.33
C GLY A 72 -2.86 -13.36 -9.51
N ASN A 73 -3.48 -14.43 -8.99
CA ASN A 73 -4.88 -14.76 -9.26
C ASN A 73 -5.86 -14.27 -8.18
N ALA A 74 -5.35 -13.68 -7.10
CA ALA A 74 -6.16 -13.22 -5.98
C ALA A 74 -5.51 -12.00 -5.33
N LEU A 75 -6.28 -11.26 -4.52
CA LEU A 75 -5.73 -10.22 -3.66
C LEU A 75 -4.77 -10.82 -2.63
N HIS A 76 -3.83 -10.00 -2.16
CA HIS A 76 -2.97 -10.38 -1.06
C HIS A 76 -3.83 -10.81 0.15
N PRO A 77 -3.58 -11.98 0.78
CA PRO A 77 -4.44 -12.50 1.83
C PRO A 77 -4.51 -11.56 3.05
N ASP A 78 -3.40 -10.89 3.38
CA ASP A 78 -3.38 -9.92 4.48
C ASP A 78 -4.18 -8.65 4.16
N LEU A 79 -4.22 -8.24 2.88
CA LEU A 79 -5.10 -7.16 2.44
C LEU A 79 -6.54 -7.61 2.56
N GLN A 80 -6.90 -8.77 2.01
CA GLN A 80 -8.27 -9.29 2.06
C GLN A 80 -8.82 -9.37 3.50
N ARG A 81 -7.99 -9.67 4.50
CA ARG A 81 -8.39 -9.72 5.92
C ARG A 81 -8.60 -8.34 6.56
N GLN A 82 -7.91 -7.31 6.07
CA GLN A 82 -7.93 -5.96 6.66
C GLN A 82 -8.78 -4.96 5.87
N LEU A 83 -9.07 -5.26 4.61
CA LEU A 83 -9.96 -4.46 3.78
C LEU A 83 -11.40 -4.57 4.26
N HIS A 84 -12.14 -3.48 4.09
CA HIS A 84 -13.58 -3.49 4.30
C HIS A 84 -14.22 -4.51 3.33
N PRO A 85 -15.22 -5.30 3.76
CA PRO A 85 -15.81 -6.36 2.95
C PRO A 85 -16.32 -5.86 1.58
N ASP A 86 -16.95 -4.69 1.51
CA ASP A 86 -17.35 -4.07 0.23
C ASP A 86 -16.17 -3.80 -0.71
N LEU A 87 -15.03 -3.39 -0.16
CA LEU A 87 -13.85 -3.04 -0.94
C LEU A 87 -13.11 -4.31 -1.38
N ALA A 88 -13.08 -5.34 -0.52
CA ALA A 88 -12.56 -6.66 -0.85
C ALA A 88 -13.37 -7.33 -1.98
N VAL A 89 -14.70 -7.26 -1.93
CA VAL A 89 -15.58 -7.80 -2.98
C VAL A 89 -15.33 -7.08 -4.31
N LYS A 90 -15.34 -5.75 -4.33
CA LYS A 90 -15.13 -5.01 -5.58
C LYS A 90 -13.72 -5.18 -6.16
N ALA A 91 -12.70 -5.27 -5.31
CA ALA A 91 -11.33 -5.56 -5.77
C ALA A 91 -11.21 -7.00 -6.32
N HIS A 92 -11.94 -7.95 -5.74
CA HIS A 92 -12.03 -9.32 -6.26
C HIS A 92 -12.80 -9.39 -7.59
N GLU A 93 -13.91 -8.66 -7.72
CA GLU A 93 -14.66 -8.55 -8.97
C GLU A 93 -13.84 -7.88 -10.07
N PHE A 94 -13.08 -6.83 -9.76
CA PHE A 94 -12.18 -6.18 -10.72
C PHE A 94 -11.10 -7.13 -11.24
N LEU A 95 -10.62 -8.02 -10.38
CA LEU A 95 -9.65 -9.05 -10.74
C LEU A 95 -10.22 -10.09 -11.70
N TYR A 96 -11.43 -10.58 -11.41
CA TYR A 96 -12.10 -11.60 -12.22
C TYR A 96 -12.72 -11.06 -13.52
N ASN A 97 -13.10 -9.79 -13.56
CA ASN A 97 -13.65 -9.15 -14.76
C ASN A 97 -12.56 -8.61 -15.71
N ARG A 98 -11.29 -8.96 -15.47
CA ARG A 98 -10.15 -8.56 -16.32
C ARG A 98 -9.86 -9.58 -17.45
N ASP A 99 -10.81 -10.50 -17.70
CA ASP A 99 -10.84 -11.43 -18.84
C ASP A 99 -11.48 -10.79 -20.08
#